data_AF-A0A2W4UKJ4-F1
#
_entry.id   AF-A0A2W4UKJ4-F1
#
_cell.length_a   1.000
_cell.length_b   1.000
_cell.length_c   1.000
_cell.angle_alpha   90.00
_cell.angle_beta   90.00
_cell.angle_gamma   90.00
#
_symmetry.space_group_name_H-M   'P 1'
#
loop_
_entity.id
_entity.type
_entity.pdbx_description
1 polymer ?
#
loop_
_entity_poly.entity_id
_entity_poly.type
_entity_poly.pdbx_seq_one_letter_code
_entity_poly.pdbx_strand_id
1 'polypeptide(L)'
;MYSTGGTFALLMGLGIYSYLQNRKLQKQIKFENYKNKELQKRVKLALITIAKMERNPDLIHSRDFNLDYLRMRMDETQFNFAIVNQLKIKVKQQVSEALRPNQAETGTIGIASKPRLINQIFDVEYVAPNDEKKRKRVLFRIQICLTKVPAQATSTTVEEVVKCIEGFLNPSDIEGFWQPTLQGRIANMKWDQKAKPTPLLVLEQTNEGVNVTFRTKQDKRTSI
;
A
#
# COMPACT_ATOMS: atom_id res chain seq x y z
N MET A 1 74.15 1.12 19.21
CA MET A 1 73.08 0.67 20.15
C MET A 1 71.73 1.37 19.92
N TYR A 2 71.67 2.55 19.29
CA TYR A 2 70.39 3.24 19.00
C TYR A 2 69.54 2.62 17.87
N SER A 3 70.18 1.98 16.87
CA SER A 3 69.49 1.33 15.75
C SER A 3 68.60 0.18 16.22
N THR A 4 69.10 -0.70 17.10
CA THR A 4 68.40 -1.91 17.57
C THR A 4 67.17 -1.58 18.42
N GLY A 5 67.22 -0.52 19.23
CA GLY A 5 66.07 -0.07 20.03
C GLY A 5 64.95 0.52 19.17
N GLY A 6 65.30 1.29 18.13
CA GLY A 6 64.32 1.83 17.18
C GLY A 6 63.61 0.74 16.37
N THR A 7 64.35 -0.29 15.93
CA THR A 7 63.75 -1.43 15.21
C THR A 7 62.78 -2.21 16.10
N PHE A 8 63.13 -2.40 17.38
CA PHE A 8 62.28 -3.09 18.35
C PHE A 8 60.96 -2.35 18.61
N ALA A 9 61.01 -1.02 18.79
CA ALA A 9 59.81 -0.21 18.98
C ALA A 9 58.90 -0.23 17.74
N LEU A 10 59.49 -0.19 16.54
CA LEU A 10 58.76 -0.27 15.28
C LEU A 10 58.07 -1.64 15.11
N LEU A 11 58.76 -2.74 15.41
CA LEU A 11 58.18 -4.08 15.37
C LEU A 11 57.02 -4.24 16.36
N MET A 12 57.15 -3.70 17.58
CA MET A 12 56.07 -3.68 18.57
C MET A 12 54.86 -2.87 18.07
N GLY A 13 55.09 -1.70 17.49
CA GLY A 13 54.04 -0.86 16.91
C GLY A 13 53.29 -1.56 15.76
N LEU A 14 54.02 -2.17 14.83
CA LEU A 14 53.44 -2.95 13.73
C LEU A 14 52.68 -4.18 14.24
N GLY A 15 53.17 -4.86 15.27
CA GLY A 15 52.50 -5.99 15.89
C GLY A 15 51.14 -5.61 16.48
N ILE A 16 51.08 -4.50 17.23
CA ILE A 16 49.84 -3.98 17.81
C ILE A 16 48.87 -3.53 16.71
N TYR A 17 49.35 -2.82 15.70
CA TYR A 17 48.53 -2.37 14.57
C TYR A 17 47.93 -3.56 13.80
N SER A 18 48.75 -4.56 13.48
CA SER A 18 48.33 -5.79 12.81
C SER A 18 47.28 -6.54 13.62
N TYR A 19 47.46 -6.65 14.95
CA TYR A 19 46.48 -7.28 15.84
C TYR A 19 45.13 -6.54 15.84
N LEU A 20 45.13 -5.20 15.92
CA LEU A 20 43.91 -4.40 15.87
C LEU A 20 43.20 -4.52 14.52
N GLN A 21 43.95 -4.51 13.42
CA GLN A 21 43.41 -4.65 12.07
C GLN A 21 42.79 -6.04 11.84
N ASN A 22 43.50 -7.10 12.26
CA ASN A 22 42.98 -8.47 12.20
C ASN A 22 41.70 -8.63 13.03
N ARG A 23 41.64 -8.00 14.22
CA ARG A 23 40.43 -8.03 15.04
C ARG A 23 39.25 -7.31 14.38
N LYS A 24 39.47 -6.21 13.65
CA LYS A 24 38.42 -5.53 12.87
C LYS A 24 37.93 -6.39 11.72
N LEU A 25 38.84 -6.99 10.94
CA LEU A 25 38.51 -7.88 9.83
C LEU A 25 37.71 -9.10 10.31
N GLN A 26 38.12 -9.73 11.42
CA GLN A 26 37.39 -10.86 12.01
C GLN A 26 35.97 -10.49 12.43
N LYS A 27 35.76 -9.28 12.97
CA LYS A 27 34.42 -8.79 13.31
C LYS A 27 33.57 -8.55 12.06
N GLN A 28 34.14 -7.97 11.01
CA GLN A 28 33.45 -7.74 9.73
C GLN A 28 33.05 -9.07 9.06
N ILE A 29 33.96 -10.05 9.01
CA ILE A 29 33.67 -11.38 8.47
C ILE A 29 32.53 -12.06 9.26
N LYS A 30 32.56 -11.99 10.59
CA LYS A 30 31.46 -12.53 11.40
C LYS A 30 30.14 -11.85 11.08
N PHE A 31 30.12 -10.53 11.00
CA PHE A 31 28.91 -9.76 10.69
C PHE A 31 28.34 -10.09 9.30
N GLU A 32 29.19 -10.14 8.27
CA GLU A 32 28.77 -10.52 6.92
C GLU A 32 28.32 -11.98 6.83
N ASN A 33 28.93 -12.89 7.60
CA ASN A 33 28.45 -14.27 7.71
C ASN A 33 27.08 -14.35 8.39
N TYR A 34 26.83 -13.56 9.44
CA TYR A 34 25.53 -13.48 10.08
C TYR A 34 24.46 -12.95 9.12
N LYS A 35 24.74 -11.85 8.41
CA LYS A 35 23.86 -11.32 7.37
C LYS A 35 23.56 -12.33 6.27
N ASN A 36 24.58 -13.01 5.75
CA ASN A 36 24.40 -14.04 4.73
C ASN A 36 23.51 -15.18 5.22
N LYS A 37 23.73 -15.66 6.45
CA LYS A 37 22.90 -16.72 7.05
C LYS A 37 21.45 -16.26 7.25
N GLU A 38 21.23 -15.01 7.65
CA GLU A 38 19.89 -14.44 7.78
C GLU A 38 19.20 -14.29 6.42
N LEU A 39 19.91 -13.78 5.41
CA LEU A 39 19.42 -13.69 4.03
C LEU A 39 19.04 -15.07 3.49
N GLN A 40 19.87 -16.08 3.67
CA GLN A 40 19.57 -17.46 3.27
C GLN A 40 18.31 -18.00 3.96
N LYS A 41 18.11 -17.71 5.25
CA LYS A 41 16.88 -18.08 5.95
C LYS A 41 15.66 -17.39 5.34
N ARG A 42 15.72 -16.08 5.09
CA ARG A 42 14.64 -15.31 4.47
C ARG A 42 14.29 -15.84 3.08
N VAL A 43 15.30 -16.16 2.26
CA VAL A 43 15.12 -16.76 0.93
C VAL A 43 14.49 -18.15 1.05
N LYS A 44 14.97 -19.01 1.96
CA LYS A 44 14.38 -20.34 2.17
C LYS A 44 12.92 -20.26 2.61
N LEU A 45 12.58 -19.34 3.51
CA LEU A 45 11.19 -19.10 3.93
C LEU A 45 10.31 -18.62 2.77
N ALA A 46 10.84 -17.71 1.94
CA ALA A 46 10.14 -17.26 0.74
C ALA A 46 9.87 -18.43 -0.23
N LEU A 47 10.88 -19.27 -0.49
CA LEU A 47 10.74 -20.45 -1.36
C LEU A 47 9.74 -21.48 -0.81
N ILE A 48 9.77 -21.75 0.49
CA ILE A 48 8.79 -22.66 1.12
C ILE A 48 7.38 -22.09 1.01
N THR A 49 7.22 -20.79 1.22
CA THR A 49 5.93 -20.11 1.07
C THR A 49 5.43 -20.21 -0.37
N ILE A 50 6.28 -19.93 -1.36
CA ILE A 50 5.94 -20.08 -2.79
C ILE A 50 5.54 -21.52 -3.12
N ALA A 51 6.34 -22.51 -2.71
CA ALA A 51 6.06 -23.93 -2.97
C ALA A 51 4.78 -24.43 -2.27
N LYS A 52 4.49 -23.92 -1.07
CA LYS A 52 3.23 -24.21 -0.36
C LYS A 52 2.03 -23.63 -1.12
N MET A 53 2.18 -22.44 -1.69
CA MET A 53 1.15 -21.78 -2.49
C MET A 53 0.97 -22.42 -3.87
N GLU A 54 2.02 -22.98 -4.46
CA GLU A 54 1.94 -23.75 -5.72
C GLU A 54 1.21 -25.08 -5.52
N ARG A 55 1.41 -25.74 -4.38
CA ARG A 55 0.74 -27.03 -4.06
C ARG A 55 -0.72 -26.88 -3.68
N ASN A 56 -1.09 -25.80 -2.99
CA ASN A 56 -2.47 -25.51 -2.59
C ASN A 56 -2.88 -24.10 -3.07
N PRO A 57 -3.40 -23.97 -4.30
CA PRO A 57 -3.92 -22.72 -4.82
C PRO A 57 -5.31 -22.43 -4.23
N ASP A 58 -5.43 -22.40 -2.91
CA ASP A 58 -6.66 -21.94 -2.26
C ASP A 58 -6.90 -20.47 -2.63
N LEU A 59 -8.15 -20.14 -2.95
CA LEU A 59 -8.56 -18.81 -3.42
C LEU A 59 -8.11 -17.66 -2.49
N ILE A 60 -7.97 -17.97 -1.19
CA ILE A 60 -7.55 -17.03 -0.14
C ILE A 60 -6.06 -16.71 -0.28
N HIS A 61 -5.21 -17.70 -0.52
CA HIS A 61 -3.76 -17.50 -0.64
C HIS A 61 -3.37 -16.78 -1.94
N SER A 62 -4.09 -17.03 -3.04
CA SER A 62 -3.91 -16.27 -4.28
C SER A 62 -4.27 -14.79 -4.15
N ARG A 63 -5.23 -14.44 -3.28
CA ARG A 63 -5.63 -13.05 -3.03
C ARG A 63 -4.57 -12.28 -2.26
N ASP A 64 -4.09 -12.85 -1.16
CA ASP A 64 -3.08 -12.18 -0.33
C ASP A 64 -1.79 -11.99 -1.14
N PHE A 65 -1.45 -12.95 -2.02
CA PHE A 65 -0.41 -12.79 -3.01
C PHE A 65 -0.68 -11.64 -3.99
N ASN A 66 -1.89 -11.51 -4.54
CA ASN A 66 -2.23 -10.40 -5.45
C ASN A 66 -2.14 -9.03 -4.76
N LEU A 67 -2.58 -8.93 -3.50
CA LEU A 67 -2.49 -7.70 -2.72
C LEU A 67 -1.05 -7.36 -2.35
N ASP A 68 -0.25 -8.35 -1.95
CA ASP A 68 1.17 -8.14 -1.66
C ASP A 68 1.97 -7.80 -2.91
N TYR A 69 1.66 -8.44 -4.04
CA TYR A 69 2.22 -8.08 -5.34
C TYR A 69 1.82 -6.66 -5.75
N LEU A 70 0.55 -6.29 -5.56
CA LEU A 70 0.08 -4.93 -5.83
C LEU A 70 0.84 -3.93 -4.97
N ARG A 71 0.99 -4.18 -3.66
CA ARG A 71 1.77 -3.32 -2.74
C ARG A 71 3.21 -3.15 -3.21
N MET A 72 3.90 -4.26 -3.49
CA MET A 72 5.27 -4.23 -4.00
C MET A 72 5.37 -3.44 -5.32
N ARG A 73 4.38 -3.55 -6.21
CA ARG A 73 4.34 -2.77 -7.45
C ARG A 73 3.97 -1.31 -7.25
N MET A 74 3.20 -0.98 -6.21
CA MET A 74 2.89 0.40 -5.85
C MET A 74 4.12 1.17 -5.34
N ASP A 75 5.18 0.47 -4.91
CA ASP A 75 6.48 1.09 -4.61
C ASP A 75 7.23 1.56 -5.87
N GLU A 76 6.91 1.01 -7.04
CA GLU A 76 7.51 1.45 -8.32
C GLU A 76 6.87 2.77 -8.78
N THR A 77 7.67 3.81 -8.92
CA THR A 77 7.19 5.19 -9.22
C THR A 77 6.37 5.27 -10.51
N GLN A 78 6.80 4.60 -11.58
CA GLN A 78 6.10 4.62 -12.87
C GLN A 78 4.75 3.89 -12.81
N PHE A 79 4.71 2.74 -12.14
CA PHE A 79 3.48 1.98 -11.96
C PHE A 79 2.49 2.76 -11.08
N ASN A 80 2.96 3.25 -9.93
CA ASN A 80 2.20 4.07 -9.00
C ASN A 80 1.55 5.27 -9.71
N PHE A 81 2.35 6.04 -10.45
CA PHE A 81 1.87 7.22 -11.18
C PHE A 81 0.79 6.86 -12.22
N ALA A 82 0.96 5.76 -12.97
CA ALA A 82 -0.02 5.32 -13.95
C ALA A 82 -1.35 4.93 -13.29
N ILE A 83 -1.31 4.18 -12.19
CA ILE A 83 -2.51 3.74 -11.46
C ILE A 83 -3.21 4.92 -10.80
N VAL A 84 -2.48 5.79 -10.11
CA VAL A 84 -3.02 6.98 -9.44
C VAL A 84 -3.68 7.93 -10.44
N ASN A 85 -3.06 8.15 -11.61
CA ASN A 85 -3.66 9.01 -12.64
C ASN A 85 -4.90 8.39 -13.27
N GLN A 86 -4.88 7.08 -13.56
CA GLN A 86 -6.07 6.39 -14.04
C GLN A 86 -7.21 6.51 -13.02
N LEU A 87 -6.88 6.37 -11.73
CA LEU A 87 -7.83 6.51 -10.63
C LEU A 87 -8.43 7.91 -10.56
N LYS A 88 -7.61 8.96 -10.66
CA LYS A 88 -8.08 10.36 -10.74
C LYS A 88 -9.09 10.56 -11.84
N ILE A 89 -8.81 10.05 -13.04
CA ILE A 89 -9.68 10.19 -14.20
C ILE A 89 -10.99 9.42 -13.97
N LYS A 90 -10.92 8.14 -13.58
CA LYS A 90 -12.12 7.30 -13.38
C LYS A 90 -13.01 7.82 -12.24
N VAL A 91 -12.42 8.23 -11.10
CA VAL A 91 -13.17 8.83 -9.99
C VAL A 91 -13.82 10.14 -10.43
N LYS A 92 -13.08 11.03 -11.11
CA LYS A 92 -13.63 12.30 -11.59
C LYS A 92 -14.79 12.10 -12.57
N GLN A 93 -14.75 11.08 -13.43
CA GLN A 93 -15.84 10.77 -14.35
C GLN A 93 -17.03 10.14 -13.61
N GLN A 94 -16.82 8.97 -13.00
CA GLN A 94 -17.89 8.15 -12.42
C GLN A 94 -18.56 8.81 -11.21
N VAL A 95 -17.77 9.42 -10.32
CA VAL A 95 -18.30 10.05 -9.11
C VAL A 95 -18.93 11.41 -9.42
N SER A 96 -18.37 12.20 -10.36
CA SER A 96 -18.99 13.47 -10.79
C SER A 96 -20.32 13.24 -11.50
N GLU A 97 -20.40 12.24 -12.39
CA GLU A 97 -21.65 11.83 -13.03
C GLU A 97 -22.69 11.40 -12.01
N ALA A 98 -22.31 10.57 -11.03
CA ALA A 98 -23.20 10.13 -9.97
C ALA A 98 -23.65 11.27 -9.03
N LEU A 99 -22.81 12.29 -8.84
CA LEU A 99 -23.09 13.47 -8.03
C LEU A 99 -23.87 14.55 -8.79
N ARG A 100 -24.06 14.45 -10.11
CA ARG A 100 -24.81 15.44 -10.89
C ARG A 100 -26.30 15.42 -10.48
N PRO A 101 -26.95 16.59 -10.34
CA PRO A 101 -28.39 16.64 -10.08
C PRO A 101 -29.15 16.02 -11.25
N ASN A 102 -30.04 15.08 -10.95
CA ASN A 102 -30.94 14.52 -11.97
C ASN A 102 -32.03 15.56 -12.25
N GLN A 103 -32.30 15.83 -13.54
CA GLN A 103 -33.34 16.78 -13.94
C GLN A 103 -34.74 16.41 -13.42
N ALA A 104 -34.96 15.13 -13.09
CA ALA A 104 -36.20 14.65 -12.46
C ALA A 104 -36.43 15.17 -11.02
N GLU A 105 -35.39 15.59 -10.31
CA GLU A 105 -35.49 16.12 -8.93
C GLU A 105 -35.55 17.67 -8.90
N THR A 106 -35.28 18.32 -10.02
CA THR A 106 -35.24 19.79 -10.11
C THR A 106 -36.64 20.42 -10.22
N GLY A 107 -37.69 19.62 -10.40
CA GLY A 107 -39.08 20.07 -10.51
C GLY A 107 -39.83 20.26 -9.19
N THR A 108 -39.26 19.82 -8.06
CA THR A 108 -39.89 19.95 -6.73
C THR A 108 -39.16 21.00 -5.89
N ILE A 109 -39.39 22.27 -6.23
CA ILE A 109 -38.96 23.42 -5.43
C ILE A 109 -39.75 23.38 -4.11
N GLY A 110 -39.11 23.02 -3.00
CA GLY A 110 -39.68 23.20 -1.65
C GLY A 110 -39.50 22.06 -0.64
N ILE A 111 -39.02 20.88 -1.04
CA ILE A 111 -38.76 19.78 -0.11
C ILE A 111 -37.26 19.68 0.13
N ALA A 112 -36.84 19.76 1.39
CA ALA A 112 -35.46 19.54 1.82
C ALA A 112 -34.87 18.32 1.11
N SER A 113 -33.85 18.55 0.28
CA SER A 113 -33.24 17.53 -0.57
C SER A 113 -32.84 16.33 0.27
N LYS A 114 -33.46 15.17 0.01
CA LYS A 114 -33.15 13.93 0.74
C LYS A 114 -31.68 13.55 0.50
N PRO A 115 -30.98 13.01 1.51
CA PRO A 115 -29.62 12.51 1.34
C PRO A 115 -29.60 11.39 0.30
N ARG A 116 -28.83 11.57 -0.78
CA ARG A 116 -28.74 10.60 -1.89
C ARG A 116 -27.56 9.66 -1.66
N LEU A 117 -27.84 8.36 -1.64
CA LEU A 117 -26.81 7.33 -1.62
C LEU A 117 -26.23 7.13 -3.01
N ILE A 118 -24.91 7.09 -3.10
CA ILE A 118 -24.14 6.88 -4.32
C ILE A 118 -23.33 5.61 -4.10
N ASN A 119 -23.60 4.60 -4.92
CA ASN A 119 -22.81 3.38 -4.98
C ASN A 119 -22.24 3.26 -6.39
N GLN A 120 -20.94 3.41 -6.53
CA GLN A 120 -20.24 3.33 -7.81
C GLN A 120 -19.15 2.28 -7.77
N ILE A 121 -19.07 1.48 -8.84
CA ILE A 121 -18.09 0.40 -8.96
C ILE A 121 -17.36 0.56 -10.27
N PHE A 122 -16.03 0.57 -10.22
CA PHE A 122 -15.21 0.62 -11.43
C PHE A 122 -13.93 -0.21 -11.30
N ASP A 123 -13.44 -0.66 -12.45
CA ASP A 123 -12.25 -1.52 -12.54
C ASP A 123 -11.00 -0.67 -12.74
N VAL A 124 -9.90 -1.03 -12.08
CA VAL A 124 -8.57 -0.45 -12.31
C VAL A 124 -7.83 -1.40 -13.25
N GLU A 125 -7.43 -0.88 -14.41
CA GLU A 125 -6.89 -1.67 -15.51
C GLU A 125 -5.44 -1.29 -15.78
N TYR A 126 -4.59 -2.28 -15.98
CA TYR A 126 -3.19 -2.06 -16.32
C TYR A 126 -2.80 -2.83 -17.57
N VAL A 127 -1.95 -2.20 -18.38
CA VAL A 127 -1.31 -2.80 -19.55
C VAL A 127 0.16 -3.00 -19.19
N ALA A 128 0.61 -4.24 -19.16
CA ALA A 128 2.01 -4.52 -18.88
C ALA A 128 2.90 -4.01 -20.03
N PRO A 129 4.05 -3.38 -19.73
CA PRO A 129 4.94 -2.83 -20.75
C PRO A 129 5.51 -3.89 -21.69
N ASN A 130 5.66 -5.14 -21.21
CA ASN A 130 6.16 -6.28 -21.98
C ASN A 130 5.05 -7.10 -22.67
N ASP A 131 3.80 -6.67 -22.66
CA ASP A 131 2.72 -7.41 -23.35
C ASP A 131 2.64 -6.97 -24.83
N GLU A 132 3.09 -7.84 -25.73
CA GLU A 132 3.05 -7.62 -27.19
C GLU A 132 1.65 -7.27 -27.71
N LYS A 133 0.61 -7.79 -27.05
CA LYS A 133 -0.79 -7.60 -27.44
C LYS A 133 -1.45 -6.42 -26.72
N LYS A 134 -0.70 -5.68 -25.88
CA LYS A 134 -1.18 -4.53 -25.08
C LYS A 134 -2.52 -4.80 -24.39
N ARG A 135 -2.72 -6.01 -23.87
CA ARG A 135 -3.99 -6.43 -23.28
C ARG A 135 -4.22 -5.68 -21.98
N LYS A 136 -5.38 -5.03 -21.86
CA LYS A 136 -5.83 -4.43 -20.60
C LYS A 136 -6.29 -5.54 -19.66
N ARG A 137 -5.68 -5.63 -18.48
CA ARG A 137 -6.09 -6.58 -17.42
C ARG A 137 -6.56 -5.81 -16.21
N VAL A 138 -7.62 -6.31 -15.58
CA VAL A 138 -8.14 -5.75 -14.33
C VAL A 138 -7.21 -6.16 -13.19
N LEU A 139 -6.63 -5.18 -12.50
CA LEU A 139 -5.80 -5.40 -11.33
C LEU A 139 -6.66 -5.59 -10.08
N PHE A 140 -7.55 -4.63 -9.85
CA PHE A 140 -8.49 -4.61 -8.74
C PHE A 140 -9.69 -3.75 -9.09
N ARG A 141 -10.75 -3.89 -8.32
CA ARG A 141 -12.00 -3.13 -8.45
C ARG A 141 -12.14 -2.20 -7.27
N ILE A 142 -12.72 -1.01 -7.48
CA ILE A 142 -13.04 -0.07 -6.40
C ILE A 142 -14.55 0.09 -6.35
N GLN A 143 -15.10 -0.03 -5.16
CA GLN A 143 -16.49 0.29 -4.83
C GLN A 143 -16.51 1.50 -3.89
N ILE A 144 -17.27 2.53 -4.27
CA ILE A 144 -17.40 3.78 -3.55
C ILE A 144 -18.86 3.95 -3.13
N CYS A 145 -19.09 3.91 -1.82
CA CYS A 145 -20.38 4.09 -1.16
C CYS A 145 -20.38 5.41 -0.38
N LEU A 146 -21.01 6.45 -0.93
CA LEU A 146 -21.05 7.80 -0.38
C LEU A 146 -22.49 8.28 -0.19
N THR A 147 -22.70 9.19 0.76
CA THR A 147 -23.96 9.92 0.89
C THR A 147 -23.72 11.36 0.44
N LYS A 148 -24.41 11.82 -0.61
CA LYS A 148 -24.33 13.21 -1.06
C LYS A 148 -25.05 14.11 -0.07
N VAL A 149 -24.31 15.02 0.55
CA VAL A 149 -24.87 16.15 1.31
C VAL A 149 -25.02 17.36 0.36
N PRO A 150 -26.21 17.98 0.24
CA PRO A 150 -26.46 19.10 -0.69
C PRO A 150 -25.58 20.34 -0.48
N ALA A 151 -25.08 20.54 0.75
CA ALA A 151 -24.31 21.73 1.12
C ALA A 151 -22.87 21.75 0.58
N GLN A 152 -22.33 20.60 0.13
CA GLN A 152 -20.94 20.49 -0.31
C GLN A 152 -20.82 20.43 -1.84
N ALA A 153 -19.82 21.14 -2.37
CA ALA A 153 -19.52 21.13 -3.79
C ALA A 153 -19.11 19.71 -4.27
N THR A 154 -19.59 19.35 -5.46
CA THR A 154 -19.24 18.07 -6.11
C THR A 154 -17.73 17.94 -6.34
N SER A 155 -17.04 19.03 -6.71
CA SER A 155 -15.59 19.02 -6.98
C SER A 155 -14.78 18.70 -5.73
N THR A 156 -15.12 19.30 -4.59
CA THR A 156 -14.39 19.07 -3.33
C THR A 156 -14.59 17.65 -2.83
N THR A 157 -15.80 17.09 -2.98
CA THR A 157 -16.06 15.67 -2.66
C THR A 157 -15.21 14.73 -3.53
N VAL A 158 -15.11 15.00 -4.84
CA VAL A 158 -14.31 14.18 -5.75
C VAL A 158 -12.82 14.23 -5.37
N GLU A 159 -12.30 15.42 -5.05
CA GLU A 159 -10.91 15.58 -4.62
C GLU A 159 -10.62 14.89 -3.28
N GLU A 160 -11.53 14.98 -2.31
CA GLU A 160 -11.43 14.26 -1.04
C GLU A 160 -11.38 12.74 -1.24
N VAL A 161 -12.23 12.21 -2.13
CA VAL A 161 -12.25 10.78 -2.47
C VAL A 161 -10.94 10.35 -3.12
N VAL A 162 -10.41 11.14 -4.07
CA VAL A 162 -9.11 10.86 -4.72
C VAL A 162 -8.01 10.83 -3.67
N LYS A 163 -7.90 11.87 -2.83
CA LYS A 163 -6.87 11.95 -1.78
C LYS A 163 -6.95 10.79 -0.80
N CYS A 164 -8.16 10.37 -0.43
CA CYS A 164 -8.34 9.23 0.44
C CYS A 164 -7.82 7.94 -0.22
N ILE A 165 -8.15 7.68 -1.48
CA ILE A 165 -7.70 6.44 -2.12
C ILE A 165 -6.18 6.49 -2.36
N GLU A 166 -5.60 7.64 -2.69
CA GLU A 166 -4.15 7.83 -2.79
C GLU A 166 -3.44 7.54 -1.47
N GLY A 167 -3.91 8.11 -0.35
CA GLY A 167 -3.32 7.91 0.97
C GLY A 167 -3.40 6.45 1.44
N PHE A 168 -4.47 5.74 1.07
CA PHE A 168 -4.61 4.32 1.40
C PHE A 168 -3.69 3.43 0.56
N LEU A 169 -3.51 3.75 -0.72
CA LEU A 169 -2.65 2.96 -1.63
C LEU A 169 -1.16 3.23 -1.40
N ASN A 170 -0.81 4.40 -0.89
CA ASN A 170 0.56 4.78 -0.55
C ASN A 170 0.63 5.27 0.90
N PRO A 171 0.58 4.36 1.89
CA PRO A 171 0.69 4.75 3.29
C PRO A 171 2.09 5.29 3.55
N SER A 172 2.19 6.59 3.83
CA SER A 172 3.42 7.17 4.36
C SER A 172 3.75 6.48 5.69
N ASP A 173 4.97 5.96 5.86
CA ASP A 173 5.45 5.31 7.09
C ASP A 173 5.30 6.16 8.38
N ILE A 174 4.98 7.45 8.21
CA ILE A 174 4.85 8.47 9.26
C ILE A 174 3.44 8.48 9.90
N GLU A 175 2.41 7.98 9.21
CA GLU A 175 1.01 8.10 9.67
C GLU A 175 0.40 6.76 10.06
N GLY A 176 0.90 6.17 11.16
CA GLY A 176 0.37 4.91 11.72
C GLY A 176 -1.11 4.93 12.16
N PHE A 177 -1.78 6.09 12.07
CA PHE A 177 -3.18 6.30 12.47
C PHE A 177 -3.96 7.17 11.46
N TRP A 178 -3.67 7.04 10.16
CA TRP A 178 -4.44 7.77 9.16
C TRP A 178 -5.90 7.27 9.09
N GLN A 179 -6.85 8.15 9.40
CA GLN A 179 -8.28 7.89 9.29
C GLN A 179 -8.86 8.81 8.21
N PRO A 180 -9.30 8.29 7.06
CA PRO A 180 -9.83 9.13 6.00
C PRO A 180 -11.13 9.80 6.45
N THR A 181 -11.29 11.06 6.09
CA THR A 181 -12.54 11.81 6.27
C THR A 181 -13.08 12.22 4.92
N LEU A 182 -14.38 11.98 4.72
CA LEU A 182 -15.12 12.38 3.54
C LEU A 182 -16.30 13.23 3.98
N GLN A 183 -16.37 14.46 3.50
CA GLN A 183 -17.43 15.42 3.88
C GLN A 183 -17.53 15.63 5.40
N GLY A 184 -16.39 15.66 6.09
CA GLY A 184 -16.32 15.78 7.55
C GLY A 184 -16.80 14.55 8.34
N ARG A 185 -17.12 13.43 7.67
CA ARG A 185 -17.44 12.14 8.31
C ARG A 185 -16.30 11.17 8.14
N ILE A 186 -16.17 10.24 9.07
CA ILE A 186 -15.20 9.14 8.97
C ILE A 186 -15.56 8.28 7.74
N ALA A 187 -14.53 7.91 6.99
CA ALA A 187 -14.63 6.91 5.94
C ALA A 187 -13.89 5.64 6.38
N ASN A 188 -14.46 4.49 6.04
CA ASN A 188 -13.85 3.19 6.21
C ASN A 188 -13.36 2.72 4.84
N MET A 189 -12.07 2.36 4.76
CA MET A 189 -11.49 1.79 3.55
C MET A 189 -10.89 0.42 3.87
N LYS A 190 -11.35 -0.60 3.16
CA LYS A 190 -10.92 -1.99 3.37
C LYS A 190 -10.95 -2.77 2.07
N TRP A 191 -10.03 -3.72 1.96
CA TRP A 191 -10.14 -4.77 0.93
C TRP A 191 -11.24 -5.75 1.35
N ASP A 192 -12.26 -5.95 0.51
CA ASP A 192 -13.28 -6.98 0.72
C ASP A 192 -12.62 -8.35 0.72
N GLN A 193 -12.78 -9.07 1.84
CA GLN A 193 -12.14 -10.35 2.08
C GLN A 193 -13.00 -11.54 1.61
N LYS A 194 -14.21 -11.30 1.08
CA LYS A 194 -15.04 -12.37 0.51
C LYS A 194 -14.40 -12.95 -0.75
N ALA A 195 -14.43 -14.28 -0.88
CA ALA A 195 -13.76 -15.04 -1.92
C ALA A 195 -14.23 -14.64 -3.34
N LYS A 196 -13.49 -13.71 -3.97
CA LYS A 196 -13.64 -13.32 -5.37
C LYS A 196 -12.26 -13.34 -6.05
N PRO A 197 -12.17 -13.71 -7.34
CA PRO A 197 -10.89 -13.80 -8.05
C PRO A 197 -10.18 -12.44 -8.20
N THR A 198 -10.93 -11.34 -8.17
CA THR A 198 -10.38 -9.98 -8.29
C THR A 198 -10.53 -9.25 -6.96
N PRO A 199 -9.44 -8.64 -6.43
CA PRO A 199 -9.52 -7.84 -5.21
C PRO A 199 -10.50 -6.68 -5.36
N LEU A 200 -11.32 -6.44 -4.35
CA LEU A 200 -12.27 -5.33 -4.30
C LEU A 200 -11.91 -4.40 -3.15
N LEU A 201 -11.58 -3.15 -3.46
CA LEU A 201 -11.41 -2.08 -2.50
C LEU A 201 -12.77 -1.43 -2.23
N VAL A 202 -13.20 -1.40 -0.98
CA VAL A 202 -14.46 -0.80 -0.56
C VAL A 202 -14.17 0.48 0.22
N LEU A 203 -14.75 1.59 -0.24
CA LEU A 203 -14.76 2.88 0.43
C LEU A 203 -16.19 3.19 0.89
N GLU A 204 -16.42 3.18 2.19
CA GLU A 204 -17.74 3.40 2.81
C GLU A 204 -17.68 4.61 3.74
N GLN A 205 -18.54 5.60 3.52
CA GLN A 205 -18.73 6.70 4.47
C GLN A 205 -19.61 6.23 5.64
N THR A 206 -19.15 6.42 6.88
CA THR A 206 -19.95 6.05 8.05
C THR A 206 -21.07 7.07 8.28
N ASN A 207 -22.28 6.59 8.53
CA ASN A 207 -23.42 7.43 8.91
C ASN A 207 -23.46 7.74 10.41
N GLU A 208 -22.69 7.01 11.21
CA GLU A 208 -22.58 7.23 12.65
C GLU A 208 -21.60 8.37 12.92
N GLY A 209 -22.10 9.41 13.59
CA GLY A 209 -21.29 10.53 14.05
C GLY A 209 -20.16 10.05 14.95
N VAL A 210 -18.95 10.48 14.61
CA VAL A 210 -17.77 10.67 15.48
C VAL A 210 -17.87 9.91 16.81
N ASN A 211 -17.51 8.63 16.85
CA ASN A 211 -16.91 7.95 18.01
C ASN A 211 -16.84 6.42 17.84
N VAL A 212 -16.08 5.92 16.86
CA VAL A 212 -15.42 4.61 17.06
C VAL A 212 -14.13 4.55 16.25
N THR A 213 -13.01 4.56 16.95
CA THR A 213 -11.70 4.24 16.40
C THR A 213 -11.64 2.74 16.10
N PHE A 214 -11.99 2.35 14.87
CA PHE A 214 -11.80 0.97 14.43
C PHE A 214 -10.32 0.71 14.20
N ARG A 215 -9.74 -0.17 15.03
CA ARG A 215 -8.40 -0.70 14.84
C ARG A 215 -8.36 -1.49 13.54
N THR A 216 -7.62 -0.99 12.56
CA THR A 216 -7.18 -1.80 11.41
C THR A 216 -6.32 -2.94 11.96
N LYS A 217 -6.78 -4.19 11.84
CA LYS A 217 -5.93 -5.36 12.13
C LYS A 217 -4.83 -5.40 11.08
N GLN A 218 -3.71 -4.73 11.36
CA GLN A 218 -2.44 -5.11 10.76
C GLN A 218 -2.08 -6.48 11.34
N ASP A 219 -2.09 -7.50 10.50
CA ASP A 219 -1.61 -8.81 10.89
C ASP A 219 -0.14 -8.66 11.26
N LYS A 220 0.12 -8.77 12.56
CA LYS A 220 1.39 -8.43 13.18
C LYS A 220 2.36 -9.51 12.75
N ARG A 221 3.24 -9.22 11.78
CA ARG A 221 4.42 -10.05 11.51
C ARG A 221 5.17 -10.24 12.82
N THR A 222 5.06 -11.44 13.39
CA THR A 222 5.94 -11.94 14.43
C THR A 222 7.33 -12.00 13.83
N SER A 223 8.15 -11.01 14.16
CA SER A 223 9.59 -11.07 13.96
C SER A 223 10.15 -12.19 14.85
N ILE A 224 10.61 -13.28 14.22
CA ILE A 224 11.60 -14.20 14.78
C ILE A 224 12.70 -14.34 13.75
#